data_AF-A0AAV8WLN7-F1
#
_entry.id   AF-A0AAV8WLN7-F1
#
_cell.length_a   1.000
_cell.length_b   1.000
_cell.length_c   1.000
_cell.angle_alpha   90.00
_cell.angle_beta   90.00
_cell.angle_gamma   90.00
#
_symmetry.space_group_name_H-M   'P 1'
#
loop_
_entity.id
_entity.type
_entity.pdbx_description
1 polymer ?
#
loop_
_entity_poly.entity_id
_entity_poly.type
_entity_poly.pdbx_seq_one_letter_code
_entity_poly.pdbx_strand_id
1 'polypeptide(L)' 'MGAYMCIASNGVPPTVSKRIMVNVHFHPVIHVPNQLVGAPLGTDVTLECNVEAYPKSINYWVRDTGMSDFVRLTSI' A
#
# COMPACT_ATOMS: atom_id res chain seq x y z
N MET A 1 5.01 -5.76 -8.01
CA MET A 1 5.97 -5.22 -9.02
C MET A 1 7.23 -6.06 -8.98
N GLY A 2 7.82 -6.35 -10.15
CA GLY A 2 8.98 -7.23 -10.24
C GLY A 2 9.94 -6.82 -11.35
N ALA A 3 11.21 -7.18 -11.20
CA ALA A 3 12.24 -6.98 -12.21
C ALA A 3 12.56 -8.30 -12.90
N TYR A 4 12.48 -8.32 -14.22
CA TYR A 4 12.86 -9.45 -15.06
C TYR A 4 14.16 -9.13 -15.79
N MET A 5 14.96 -10.16 -16.07
CA MET A 5 16.20 -10.04 -16.83
C MET A 5 16.09 -10.86 -18.11
N CYS A 6 16.14 -10.19 -19.25
CA CYS A 6 16.32 -10.86 -20.53
C CYS A 6 17.81 -10.99 -20.80
N ILE A 7 18.30 -12.21 -21.06
CA ILE A 7 19.71 -12.49 -21.35
C ILE A 7 19.78 -13.12 -22.75
N ALA A 8 20.61 -12.57 -23.62
CA ALA A 8 20.86 -13.12 -24.95
C ALA A 8 22.33 -13.53 -25.06
N SER A 9 22.58 -14.82 -25.27
CA SER A 9 23.91 -15.40 -25.40
C SER A 9 23.96 -16.34 -26.61
N ASN A 10 25.00 -16.22 -27.42
CA ASN A 10 25.29 -17.09 -28.56
C ASN A 10 26.60 -17.89 -28.34
N GLY A 11 27.08 -17.98 -27.09
CA GLY A 11 28.33 -18.67 -26.74
C GLY A 11 29.62 -17.89 -27.01
N VAL A 12 29.55 -16.70 -27.61
CA VAL A 12 30.71 -15.82 -27.85
C VAL A 12 30.63 -14.62 -26.89
N PRO A 13 31.65 -14.37 -26.04
CA PRO A 13 31.65 -13.22 -25.13
C PRO A 13 31.68 -11.86 -25.88
N PRO A 14 31.04 -10.79 -25.34
CA PRO A 14 30.27 -10.74 -24.11
C PRO A 14 28.77 -11.06 -24.32
N THR A 15 28.18 -11.73 -23.33
CA THR A 15 26.72 -11.91 -23.26
C THR A 15 26.05 -10.60 -22.86
N VAL A 16 24.93 -10.26 -23.49
CA VAL A 16 24.17 -9.04 -23.20
C VAL A 16 22.91 -9.36 -22.40
N SER A 17 22.50 -8.40 -21.57
CA SER A 17 21.26 -8.52 -20.79
C SER A 17 20.52 -7.20 -20.69
N LYS A 18 19.20 -7.28 -20.49
CA LYS A 18 18.32 -6.13 -20.31
C LYS A 18 17.38 -6.37 -19.14
N ARG A 19 17.37 -5.43 -18.19
CA ARG A 19 16.39 -5.39 -17.10
C ARG A 19 15.08 -4.81 -17.59
N ILE A 20 13.98 -5.51 -17.32
CA ILE A 20 12.62 -5.11 -17.69
C ILE A 20 11.80 -5.04 -16.41
N MET A 21 11.21 -3.88 -16.11
CA MET A 21 10.34 -3.70 -14.96
C MET A 21 8.90 -4.02 -15.35
N VAL A 22 8.28 -4.94 -14.61
CA VAL A 22 6.88 -5.32 -14.80
C VAL A 22 6.06 -4.75 -13.63
N ASN A 23 5.15 -3.85 -13.99
CA ASN A 23 4.23 -3.20 -13.06
C ASN A 23 2.83 -3.80 -13.24
N VAL A 24 2.17 -4.11 -12.14
CA VAL A 24 0.82 -4.69 -12.13
C VAL A 24 -0.09 -3.69 -11.44
N HIS A 25 -1.11 -3.23 -12.15
CA HIS A 25 -2.11 -2.31 -11.62
C HIS A 25 -3.27 -3.10 -11.04
N PHE A 26 -3.78 -2.65 -9.90
CA PHE A 26 -4.92 -3.24 -9.23
C PHE A 26 -5.60 -2.20 -8.35
N HIS A 27 -6.90 -2.44 -8.09
CA HIS A 27 -7.69 -1.55 -7.24
C HIS A 27 -7.24 -1.64 -5.77
N PRO A 28 -7.37 -0.56 -4.99
CA PRO A 28 -7.08 -0.60 -3.57
C PRO A 28 -7.91 -1.65 -2.83
N VAL A 29 -7.24 -2.46 -2.00
CA VAL A 29 -7.85 -3.42 -1.09
C VAL A 29 -7.55 -2.98 0.33
N ILE A 30 -8.58 -2.91 1.18
CA ILE A 30 -8.48 -2.42 2.56
C ILE A 30 -8.71 -3.59 3.52
N HIS A 31 -7.75 -3.82 4.40
CA HIS A 31 -7.82 -4.79 5.49
C HIS A 31 -7.86 -4.05 6.83
N VAL A 32 -8.96 -4.22 7.57
CA VAL A 32 -9.16 -3.61 8.89
C VAL A 32 -8.93 -4.69 9.95
N PRO A 33 -7.86 -4.64 10.75
CA PRO A 33 -7.58 -5.66 11.75
C PRO A 33 -8.63 -5.68 12.86
N ASN A 34 -9.11 -4.50 13.29
CA ASN A 34 -10.10 -4.35 14.34
C ASN A 34 -11.29 -3.54 13.83
N GLN A 35 -12.40 -4.21 13.49
CA GLN A 35 -13.62 -3.54 13.01
C GLN A 35 -14.39 -2.80 14.11
N LEU A 36 -14.18 -3.19 15.36
CA LEU A 36 -14.81 -2.57 16.53
C LEU A 36 -13.73 -2.29 17.58
N VAL A 37 -13.64 -1.02 17.99
CA VAL A 37 -12.71 -0.59 19.03
C VAL A 37 -13.50 0.19 20.09
N GLY A 38 -13.46 -0.30 21.32
CA GLY A 38 -14.02 0.39 22.48
C GLY A 38 -12.94 1.15 23.23
N ALA A 39 -13.26 2.38 23.67
CA ALA A 39 -12.36 3.19 24.47
C ALA A 39 -13.14 3.85 25.63
N PRO A 40 -12.60 3.85 26.87
CA PRO A 40 -13.16 4.62 27.97
C PRO A 40 -13.21 6.13 27.69
N LEU A 41 -14.05 6.85 28.43
CA LEU A 41 -14.12 8.31 28.30
C LEU A 41 -12.79 8.94 28.72
N GLY A 42 -12.30 9.87 27.89
CA GLY A 42 -11.05 10.61 28.14
C GLY A 42 -9.77 9.88 27.79
N THR A 43 -9.83 8.69 27.17
CA THR A 43 -8.66 7.97 26.69
C THR A 43 -8.47 8.14 25.18
N ASP A 44 -7.21 8.11 24.74
CA ASP A 44 -6.87 8.10 23.31
C ASP A 44 -6.99 6.69 22.73
N VAL A 45 -7.34 6.63 21.44
CA VAL A 45 -7.43 5.38 20.66
C VAL A 45 -6.81 5.58 19.29
N THR A 46 -6.14 4.54 18.79
CA THR A 46 -5.60 4.51 17.43
C THR A 46 -6.46 3.58 16.57
N LEU A 47 -6.89 4.08 15.42
CA LEU A 47 -7.55 3.29 14.38
C LEU A 47 -6.54 2.97 13.28
N GLU A 48 -6.61 1.75 12.75
CA GLU A 48 -5.64 1.25 11.78
C GLU A 48 -6.35 0.57 10.61
N CYS A 49 -5.88 0.84 9.40
CA CYS A 49 -6.30 0.21 8.16
C CYS A 49 -5.07 -0.08 7.30
N ASN A 50 -4.94 -1.31 6.82
CA ASN A 50 -3.90 -1.73 5.89
C ASN A 50 -4.42 -1.64 4.46
N VAL A 51 -3.74 -0.87 3.60
CA VAL A 51 -4.18 -0.62 2.22
C VAL A 51 -3.14 -1.17 1.24
N GLU A 52 -3.58 -2.10 0.39
CA GLU A 52 -2.80 -2.62 -0.73
C GLU A 52 -3.31 -2.01 -2.04
N ALA A 53 -2.47 -1.25 -2.75
CA ALA A 53 -2.85 -0.62 -4.02
C ALA A 53 -1.64 -0.39 -4.95
N TYR A 54 -1.87 -0.46 -6.26
CA TYR A 54 -0.90 0.05 -7.24
C TYR A 54 -1.59 0.74 -8.43
N PRO A 55 -1.26 2.01 -8.75
CA PRO A 55 -0.26 2.87 -8.09
C PRO A 55 -0.65 3.24 -6.64
N LYS A 56 0.29 3.85 -5.90
CA LYS A 56 0.06 4.24 -4.50
C LYS A 56 -1.22 5.06 -4.37
N SER A 57 -2.13 4.65 -3.49
CA SER A 57 -3.41 5.32 -3.25
C SER A 57 -3.27 6.54 -2.34
N ILE A 58 -4.27 7.42 -2.42
CA ILE A 58 -4.47 8.52 -1.47
C ILE A 58 -5.48 8.04 -0.43
N ASN A 59 -5.09 8.06 0.84
CA ASN A 59 -5.89 7.52 1.93
C ASN A 59 -6.25 8.64 2.91
N TYR A 60 -7.48 8.67 3.38
CA TYR A 60 -7.99 9.62 4.37
C TYR A 60 -9.09 8.97 5.21
N TRP A 61 -9.31 9.52 6.41
CA TRP A 61 -10.35 9.06 7.32
C TRP A 61 -11.63 9.86 7.13
N VAL A 62 -12.78 9.19 7.27
CA VAL A 62 -14.12 9.79 7.21
C VAL A 62 -14.91 9.28 8.41
N ARG A 63 -15.60 10.18 9.11
CA ARG A 63 -16.60 9.82 10.12
C ARG A 63 -17.97 9.69 9.44
N ASP A 64 -18.88 8.89 9.99
CA ASP A 64 -20.23 8.61 9.45
C ASP A 64 -21.04 9.83 8.98
N THR A 65 -20.73 11.03 9.46
CA THR A 65 -21.36 12.28 9.01
C THR A 65 -20.82 12.82 7.67
N GLY A 66 -19.92 12.11 7.00
CA GLY A 66 -19.27 12.56 5.75
C GLY A 66 -18.24 13.67 5.95
N MET A 67 -17.92 14.01 7.20
CA MET A 67 -16.93 15.02 7.53
C MET A 67 -15.56 14.34 7.67
N SER A 68 -14.57 14.85 6.94
CA SER A 68 -13.17 14.42 7.05
C SER A 68 -12.59 14.91 8.37
N ASP A 69 -12.65 14.06 9.41
CA ASP A 69 -11.98 14.34 10.67
C ASP A 69 -10.47 14.09 10.53
N PHE A 70 -9.69 15.10 10.93
CA PHE A 70 -8.30 14.91 11.34
C PHE A 70 -8.32 14.15 12.68
N VAL A 71 -8.53 12.83 12.64
CA VAL A 71 -8.16 11.96 13.76
C VAL A 71 -6.67 12.18 13.99
N ARG A 72 -6.26 12.54 15.21
CA ARG A 72 -4.85 12.80 15.53
C ARG A 72 -4.00 11.61 15.09
N LEU A 73 -3.25 11.82 14.02
CA LEU A 73 -2.41 10.83 13.37
C LEU A 73 -1.22 10.57 14.30
N THR A 74 -1.19 9.42 14.96
CA THR A 74 0.09 8.78 15.25
C THR A 74 0.49 8.03 13.97
N SER A 75 1.41 8.62 13.20
CA SER A 75 2.04 7.89 12.10
C SER A 75 2.89 6.77 12.67
N ILE A 76 2.73 5.57 12.14
CA ILE A 76 3.83 4.61 12.02
C ILE A 76 4.35 4.69 10.59
#